data_AF-A0A1V4TYA0-F1
#
_entry.id   AF-A0A1V4TYA0-F1
#
_cell.length_a   1.000
_cell.length_b   1.000
_cell.length_c   1.000
_cell.angle_alpha   90.00
_cell.angle_beta   90.00
_cell.angle_gamma   90.00
#
_symmetry.space_group_name_H-M   'P 1'
#
loop_
_entity.id
_entity.type
_entity.pdbx_description
1 polymer ?
#
loop_
_entity_poly.entity_id
_entity_poly.type
_entity_poly.pdbx_seq_one_letter_code
_entity_poly.pdbx_strand_id
1 'polypeptide(L)'
;MSNAILSSDFKDYDDFVKRYGELNIDQPLQNSLATISNFYEGMGILLKRKLVDEDLIRDLYGGMIVATWEKILPLVPEVRKRSPSSWVNFESLYEEMMDGETPA
;
A
#
# COMPACT_ATOMS: atom_id res chain seq x y z
N MET A 1 -15.29 -1.19 -0.13
CA MET A 1 -14.44 -1.22 -1.34
C MET A 1 -13.82 -2.62 -1.43
N SER A 2 -14.05 -3.36 -2.51
CA SER A 2 -13.33 -4.63 -2.72
C SER A 2 -11.87 -4.32 -3.02
N ASN A 3 -10.94 -4.77 -2.18
CA ASN A 3 -9.52 -4.59 -2.43
C ASN A 3 -9.01 -5.74 -3.30
N ALA A 4 -9.08 -5.56 -4.63
CA ALA A 4 -8.67 -6.58 -5.61
C ALA A 4 -7.23 -7.08 -5.38
N ILE A 5 -6.37 -6.22 -4.81
CA ILE A 5 -4.99 -6.55 -4.43
C ILE A 5 -4.96 -7.53 -3.27
N LEU A 6 -5.74 -7.30 -2.21
CA LEU A 6 -5.80 -8.24 -1.08
C LEU A 6 -6.35 -9.61 -1.49
N SER A 7 -7.28 -9.66 -2.45
CA SER A 7 -7.81 -10.92 -2.98
C SER A 7 -6.92 -11.61 -4.01
N SER A 8 -5.85 -10.95 -4.48
CA SER A 8 -4.98 -11.52 -5.51
C SER A 8 -4.05 -12.59 -4.92
N ASP A 9 -3.77 -13.63 -5.70
CA ASP A 9 -2.98 -14.78 -5.27
C ASP A 9 -1.57 -14.68 -5.86
N PHE A 10 -0.65 -14.10 -5.09
CA PHE A 10 0.77 -14.07 -5.38
C PHE A 10 1.54 -13.96 -4.06
N LYS A 11 2.73 -14.56 -4.03
CA LYS A 11 3.65 -14.54 -2.88
C LYS A 11 4.84 -13.60 -3.06
N ASP A 12 5.28 -13.40 -4.29
CA ASP A 12 6.46 -12.62 -4.67
C ASP A 12 6.27 -12.03 -6.07
N TYR A 13 7.26 -11.24 -6.52
CA TYR A 13 7.23 -10.61 -7.82
C TYR A 13 7.23 -11.61 -8.99
N ASP A 14 8.01 -12.68 -8.91
CA ASP A 14 8.10 -13.67 -9.99
C ASP A 14 6.76 -14.42 -10.18
N ASP A 15 6.11 -14.80 -9.09
CA ASP A 15 4.77 -15.39 -9.12
C ASP A 15 3.72 -14.38 -9.63
N PHE A 16 3.84 -13.10 -9.24
CA PHE A 16 3.01 -12.03 -9.77
C PHE A 16 3.14 -11.92 -11.29
N VAL A 17 4.36 -11.85 -11.82
CA VAL A 17 4.61 -11.75 -13.27
C VAL A 17 4.10 -12.97 -14.01
N LYS A 18 4.27 -14.17 -13.44
CA LYS A 18 3.78 -15.41 -14.05
C LYS A 18 2.25 -15.43 -14.19
N ARG A 19 1.52 -14.89 -13.22
CA ARG A 19 0.06 -14.95 -13.16
C ARG A 19 -0.63 -13.76 -13.84
N TYR A 20 -0.05 -12.59 -13.65
CA TYR A 20 -0.68 -11.32 -13.99
C TYR A 20 0.14 -10.51 -15.01
N GLY A 21 1.37 -10.90 -15.33
CA GLY A 21 2.25 -10.18 -16.25
C GLY A 21 3.08 -9.09 -15.56
N GLU A 22 3.97 -8.47 -16.32
CA GLU A 22 4.82 -7.38 -15.82
C GLU A 22 3.99 -6.20 -15.31
N LEU A 23 4.58 -5.42 -14.39
CA LEU A 23 3.96 -4.20 -13.88
C LEU A 23 3.72 -3.19 -15.02
N ASN A 24 2.45 -3.13 -15.45
CA ASN A 24 1.92 -2.23 -16.46
C ASN A 24 0.55 -1.71 -16.02
N ILE A 25 0.39 -0.38 -15.93
CA ILE A 25 -0.80 0.30 -15.39
C ILE A 25 -2.08 0.08 -16.24
N ASP A 26 -1.94 -0.37 -17.48
CA ASP A 26 -3.08 -0.61 -18.38
C ASP A 26 -3.87 -1.87 -18.03
N GLN A 27 -3.32 -2.73 -17.17
CA GLN A 27 -4.01 -3.94 -16.73
C GLN A 27 -4.83 -3.71 -15.44
N PRO A 28 -6.03 -4.30 -15.30
CA PRO A 28 -6.96 -3.96 -14.22
C PRO A 28 -6.40 -4.15 -12.79
N LEU A 29 -5.63 -5.22 -12.56
CA LEU A 29 -5.07 -5.49 -11.23
C LEU A 29 -3.96 -4.49 -10.88
N GLN A 30 -3.08 -4.21 -11.83
CA GLN A 30 -1.97 -3.26 -11.71
C GLN A 30 -2.49 -1.82 -11.60
N ASN A 31 -3.59 -1.49 -12.28
CA ASN A 31 -4.30 -0.23 -12.09
C ASN A 31 -4.83 -0.11 -10.65
N SER A 32 -5.46 -1.17 -10.16
CA SER A 32 -5.95 -1.23 -8.77
C SER A 32 -4.80 -1.07 -7.76
N LEU A 33 -3.63 -1.67 -8.02
CA LEU A 33 -2.41 -1.51 -7.23
C LEU A 33 -2.00 -0.03 -7.18
N ALA A 34 -1.87 0.62 -8.34
CA ALA A 34 -1.48 2.01 -8.40
C ALA A 34 -2.50 2.91 -7.69
N THR A 35 -3.81 2.68 -7.89
CA THR A 35 -4.87 3.49 -7.26
C THR A 35 -4.85 3.37 -5.74
N ILE A 36 -4.81 2.16 -5.19
CA ILE A 36 -4.86 1.98 -3.74
C ILE A 36 -3.57 2.47 -3.06
N SER A 37 -2.40 2.20 -3.66
CA SER A 37 -1.14 2.67 -3.13
C SER A 37 -1.02 4.20 -3.18
N ASN A 38 -1.50 4.85 -4.25
CA ASN A 38 -1.51 6.30 -4.34
C ASN A 38 -2.52 6.96 -3.40
N PHE A 39 -3.64 6.29 -3.11
CA PHE A 39 -4.58 6.74 -2.10
C PHE A 39 -3.95 6.77 -0.71
N TYR A 40 -3.28 5.68 -0.30
CA TYR A 40 -2.58 5.64 0.98
C TYR A 40 -1.32 6.51 1.03
N GLU A 41 -0.60 6.67 -0.09
CA GLU A 41 0.47 7.66 -0.23
C GLU A 41 -0.04 9.07 0.08
N GLY A 42 -1.19 9.45 -0.48
CA GLY A 42 -1.83 10.73 -0.18
C GLY A 42 -2.25 10.85 1.28
N MET A 43 -2.80 9.78 1.86
CA MET A 43 -3.17 9.74 3.28
C MET A 43 -1.96 9.91 4.20
N GLY A 44 -0.83 9.28 3.88
CA GLY A 44 0.44 9.45 4.60
C GLY A 44 0.92 10.91 4.56
N ILE A 45 0.76 11.61 3.43
CA ILE A 45 1.07 13.04 3.35
C ILE A 45 0.16 13.87 4.26
N LEU A 46 -1.15 13.56 4.30
CA LEU A 46 -2.11 14.27 5.14
C LEU A 46 -1.77 14.09 6.62
N LEU A 47 -1.48 12.85 7.05
CA LEU A 47 -1.09 12.53 8.42
C LEU A 47 0.21 13.23 8.80
N LYS A 48 1.25 13.11 7.97
CA LYS A 48 2.55 13.78 8.16
C LYS A 48 2.44 15.29 8.29
N ARG A 49 1.46 15.90 7.61
CA ARG A 49 1.16 17.34 7.69
C ARG A 49 0.19 17.72 8.80
N LYS A 50 -0.26 16.76 9.61
CA LYS A 50 -1.21 16.94 10.72
C LYS A 50 -2.55 17.55 10.26
N LEU A 51 -2.99 17.18 9.06
CA LEU A 51 -4.27 17.63 8.49
C LEU A 51 -5.42 16.66 8.78
N VAL A 52 -5.09 15.47 9.28
CA VAL A 52 -6.00 14.41 9.68
C VAL A 52 -5.49 13.86 11.00
N ASP A 53 -6.43 13.48 11.85
CA ASP A 53 -6.14 12.88 13.15
C ASP A 53 -5.67 11.43 12.97
N GLU A 54 -4.63 11.04 13.71
CA GLU A 54 -4.01 9.72 13.60
C GLU A 54 -4.95 8.61 14.08
N ASP A 55 -5.59 8.81 15.24
CA ASP A 55 -6.51 7.83 15.81
C ASP A 55 -7.70 7.60 14.88
N LEU A 56 -8.18 8.66 14.23
CA LEU A 56 -9.22 8.55 13.21
C LEU A 56 -8.77 7.69 12.00
N ILE A 57 -7.54 7.83 11.53
CA ILE A 57 -7.01 6.97 10.46
C ILE A 57 -6.91 5.52 10.95
N ARG A 58 -6.39 5.33 12.17
CA ARG A 58 -6.21 4.01 12.78
C ARG A 58 -7.53 3.27 12.91
N ASP A 59 -8.55 3.92 13.44
CA ASP A 59 -9.89 3.36 13.64
C ASP A 59 -10.59 3.02 12.32
N LEU A 60 -10.43 3.86 11.29
CA LEU A 60 -11.13 3.67 10.02
C LEU A 60 -10.38 2.74 9.05
N TYR A 61 -9.05 2.80 9.03
CA TYR A 61 -8.23 2.23 7.96
C TYR A 61 -7.00 1.46 8.45
N GLY A 62 -6.63 1.50 9.73
CA GLY A 62 -5.36 0.93 10.23
C GLY A 62 -5.09 -0.49 9.76
N GLY A 63 -6.03 -1.41 10.02
CA GLY A 63 -5.91 -2.80 9.57
C GLY A 63 -5.84 -2.96 8.04
N MET A 64 -6.51 -2.09 7.28
CA MET A 64 -6.48 -2.14 5.81
C MET A 64 -5.19 -1.57 5.23
N ILE A 65 -4.61 -0.55 5.86
CA ILE A 65 -3.29 0.02 5.51
C ILE A 65 -2.24 -1.06 5.72
N VAL A 66 -2.21 -1.68 6.90
CA VAL A 66 -1.28 -2.77 7.25
C VAL A 66 -1.37 -3.92 6.26
N ALA A 67 -2.56 -4.51 6.12
CA ALA A 67 -2.75 -5.64 5.23
C ALA A 67 -2.39 -5.33 3.77
N THR A 68 -2.68 -4.10 3.29
CA THR A 68 -2.37 -3.72 1.91
C THR A 68 -0.88 -3.54 1.71
N TRP A 69 -0.18 -2.88 2.65
CA TRP A 69 1.27 -2.68 2.54
C TRP A 69 2.01 -4.01 2.53
N GLU A 70 1.70 -4.90 3.47
CA GLU A 70 2.31 -6.23 3.54
C GLU A 70 2.06 -7.04 2.26
N LYS A 71 0.84 -6.97 1.69
CA LYS A 71 0.50 -7.65 0.45
C LYS A 71 1.33 -7.17 -0.73
N ILE A 72 1.61 -5.87 -0.83
CA ILE A 72 2.32 -5.29 -1.98
C ILE A 72 3.83 -5.20 -1.78
N LEU A 73 4.32 -5.40 -0.56
CA LEU A 73 5.73 -5.32 -0.20
C LEU A 73 6.66 -6.06 -1.18
N PRO A 74 6.33 -7.29 -1.66
CA PRO A 74 7.19 -7.99 -2.61
C PRO A 74 7.31 -7.31 -3.99
N LEU A 75 6.38 -6.42 -4.35
CA LEU A 75 6.37 -5.69 -5.62
C LEU A 75 7.11 -4.34 -5.53
N VAL A 76 7.25 -3.78 -4.33
CA VAL A 76 7.82 -2.44 -4.09
C VAL A 76 9.22 -2.26 -4.66
N PRO A 77 10.17 -3.22 -4.53
CA PRO A 77 11.51 -3.06 -5.08
C PRO A 77 11.51 -2.82 -6.59
N GLU A 78 10.68 -3.55 -7.34
CA GLU A 78 10.60 -3.42 -8.81
C GLU A 78 9.96 -2.10 -9.24
N VAL A 79 8.97 -1.62 -8.48
CA VAL A 79 8.41 -0.27 -8.67
C VAL A 79 9.48 0.80 -8.42
N ARG A 80 10.25 0.66 -7.33
CA ARG A 80 11.29 1.63 -6.94
C ARG A 80 12.52 1.62 -7.86
N LYS A 81 12.79 0.54 -8.60
CA LYS A 81 13.79 0.57 -9.70
C LYS A 81 13.43 1.61 -10.77
N ARG A 82 12.14 1.81 -11.04
CA ARG A 82 11.65 2.77 -12.04
C ARG A 82 11.44 4.16 -11.45
N SER A 83 10.99 4.24 -10.20
CA SER A 83 10.71 5.49 -9.50
C SER A 83 11.07 5.36 -8.00
N PRO A 84 12.30 5.72 -7.60
CA PRO A 84 12.83 5.45 -6.27
C PRO A 84 12.00 5.98 -5.09
N SER A 85 11.28 7.08 -5.29
CA SER A 85 10.44 7.70 -4.27
C SER A 85 8.99 7.18 -4.25
N SER A 86 8.68 6.12 -5.00
CA SER A 86 7.32 5.59 -5.05
C SER A 86 6.91 5.03 -3.69
N TRP A 87 5.74 5.50 -3.24
CA TRP A 87 5.03 5.04 -2.05
C TRP A 87 5.79 5.20 -0.74
N VAL A 88 6.67 6.19 -0.64
CA VAL A 88 7.45 6.45 0.59
C VAL A 88 6.57 6.97 1.72
N ASN A 89 5.51 7.73 1.44
CA ASN A 89 4.60 8.19 2.50
C ASN A 89 3.57 7.11 2.85
N PHE A 90 3.25 6.18 1.94
CA PHE A 90 2.51 4.96 2.29
C PHE A 90 3.34 4.05 3.20
N GLU A 91 4.64 3.86 2.92
CA GLU A 91 5.54 3.13 3.82
C GLU A 91 5.57 3.75 5.22
N SER A 92 5.78 5.06 5.33
CA SER A 92 5.72 5.75 6.63
C SER A 92 4.35 5.63 7.29
N LEU A 93 3.25 5.73 6.53
CA LEU A 93 1.91 5.54 7.07
C LEU A 93 1.73 4.13 7.65
N TYR A 94 2.27 3.11 6.99
CA TYR A 94 2.26 1.74 7.49
C TYR A 94 3.03 1.62 8.82
N GLU A 95 4.21 2.21 8.92
CA GLU A 95 5.03 2.20 10.15
C GLU A 95 4.27 2.82 11.33
N GLU A 96 3.65 3.99 11.13
CA GLU A 96 2.81 4.64 12.15
C GLU A 96 1.63 3.74 12.57
N MET A 97 1.00 3.03 11.62
CA MET A 97 -0.11 2.11 11.93
C MET A 97 0.36 0.89 12.73
N MET A 98 1.57 0.38 12.49
CA MET A 98 2.14 -0.74 13.26
C MET A 98 2.55 -0.33 14.68
N ASP A 99 3.09 0.88 14.85
CA ASP A 99 3.63 1.33 16.15
C ASP A 99 2.52 1.57 17.22
N GLY A 100 1.30 1.86 16.79
CA GLY A 100 0.15 2.08 17.69
C GLY A 100 -0.64 0.82 18.09
N GLU A 101 -0.16 -0.40 17.80
CA GLU A 101 -0.78 -1.65 18.29
C GLU A 101 -0.60 -1.90 19.80
N THR A 102 -0.12 -0.92 20.58
CA THR A 102 -0.10 -1.03 22.04
C THR A 102 -1.42 -0.49 22.61
N PRO A 103 -2.31 -1.34 23.17
CA PRO A 103 -3.45 -0.84 23.93
C PRO A 103 -2.92 -0.13 25.17
N ALA A 104 -3.39 1.10 25.41
CA ALA A 104 -3.28 1.75 26.71
C ALA A 104 -4.06 0.98 27.80
#